data_AF-A0A497SMK4-F1
#
_entry.id   AF-A0A497SMK4-F1
#
_cell.length_a   1.000
_cell.length_b   1.000
_cell.length_c   1.000
_cell.angle_alpha   90.00
_cell.angle_beta   90.00
_cell.angle_gamma   90.00
#
_symmetry.space_group_name_H-M   'P 1'
#
loop_
_entity.id
_entity.type
_entity.pdbx_description
1 polymer ?
#
loop_
_entity_poly.entity_id
_entity_poly.type
_entity_poly.pdbx_seq_one_letter_code
_entity_poly.pdbx_strand_id
1 'polypeptide(L)'
;MGSSTQRRTKKEYFFCSHKKAFIDIYPEYKNLVNSFDELYVKNPLNFKVSLLPQVREILDKLNHENIKTAIVTTKDRYRTEKILNNLKLHFDAIITCDDTSENAQIQLQLIWL
;
A
#
# COMPACT_ATOMS: atom_id res chain seq x y z
N MET A 1 16.39 -17.82 -23.27
CA MET A 1 15.33 -16.87 -23.69
C MET A 1 14.00 -17.52 -23.37
N GLY A 2 13.30 -17.05 -22.33
CA GLY A 2 12.07 -17.69 -21.84
C GLY A 2 11.32 -16.78 -20.87
N SER A 3 10.27 -16.15 -21.40
CA SER A 3 9.05 -15.65 -20.75
C SER A 3 9.18 -14.80 -19.47
N SER A 4 9.41 -13.51 -19.66
CA SER A 4 9.22 -12.42 -18.69
C SER A 4 7.73 -12.07 -18.42
N THR A 5 6.78 -12.97 -18.72
CA THR A 5 5.36 -12.63 -18.87
C THR A 5 4.46 -13.08 -17.70
N GLN A 6 4.95 -13.85 -16.72
CA GLN A 6 4.11 -14.43 -15.65
C GLN A 6 4.07 -13.66 -14.32
N ARG A 7 4.64 -12.45 -14.25
CA ARG A 7 4.54 -11.55 -13.07
C ARG A 7 3.72 -10.28 -13.32
N ARG A 8 2.74 -10.32 -14.25
CA ARG A 8 1.60 -9.40 -14.14
C ARG A 8 0.74 -9.90 -12.99
N THR A 9 1.06 -9.39 -11.81
CA THR A 9 0.60 -9.87 -10.51
C THR A 9 -0.93 -9.78 -10.42
N LYS A 10 -1.55 -10.79 -9.80
CA LYS A 10 -2.96 -10.83 -9.34
C LYS A 10 -3.49 -9.52 -8.71
N LYS A 11 -2.59 -8.61 -8.32
CA LYS A 11 -2.86 -7.31 -7.68
C LYS A 11 -3.55 -6.28 -8.58
N GLU A 12 -3.37 -6.31 -9.90
CA GLU A 12 -4.14 -5.44 -10.81
C GLU A 12 -5.64 -5.78 -10.85
N TYR A 13 -6.02 -7.02 -10.48
CA TYR A 13 -7.40 -7.49 -10.60
C TYR A 13 -8.34 -6.98 -9.49
N PHE A 14 -7.86 -6.74 -8.26
CA PHE A 14 -8.74 -6.43 -7.13
C PHE A 14 -9.20 -4.96 -7.08
N PHE A 15 -8.33 -4.03 -7.47
CA PHE A 15 -8.69 -2.61 -7.59
C PHE A 15 -9.52 -2.36 -8.85
N CYS A 16 -9.19 -3.03 -9.96
CA CYS A 16 -10.01 -2.99 -11.17
C CYS A 16 -11.42 -3.56 -10.95
N SER A 17 -11.60 -4.60 -10.12
CA SER A 17 -12.91 -5.23 -9.94
C SER A 17 -13.90 -4.33 -9.20
N HIS A 18 -13.49 -3.67 -8.10
CA HIS A 18 -14.36 -2.77 -7.35
C HIS A 18 -14.61 -1.45 -8.09
N LYS A 19 -13.58 -0.90 -8.73
CA LYS A 19 -13.72 0.28 -9.59
C LYS A 19 -14.72 0.00 -10.72
N LYS A 20 -14.55 -1.13 -11.41
CA LYS A 20 -15.41 -1.53 -12.51
C LYS A 20 -16.84 -1.77 -12.01
N ALA A 21 -17.03 -2.51 -10.92
CA ALA A 21 -18.34 -2.73 -10.32
C ALA A 21 -19.03 -1.41 -9.92
N PHE A 22 -18.30 -0.47 -9.31
CA PHE A 22 -18.85 0.84 -8.95
C PHE A 22 -19.28 1.64 -10.18
N ILE A 23 -18.48 1.67 -11.23
CA ILE A 23 -18.82 2.35 -12.49
C ILE A 23 -19.99 1.64 -13.20
N ASP A 24 -20.05 0.32 -13.14
CA ASP A 24 -21.12 -0.46 -13.76
C ASP A 24 -22.47 -0.20 -13.03
N ILE A 25 -22.46 0.00 -11.71
CA ILE A 25 -23.66 0.35 -10.92
C ILE A 25 -24.00 1.84 -11.04
N TYR A 26 -22.99 2.72 -11.07
CA TYR A 26 -23.17 4.17 -11.13
C TYR A 26 -22.35 4.82 -12.27
N PRO A 27 -22.77 4.64 -13.53
CA PRO A 27 -22.01 5.08 -14.70
C PRO A 27 -21.81 6.60 -14.77
N GLU A 28 -22.73 7.38 -14.19
CA GLU A 28 -22.66 8.84 -14.13
C GLU A 28 -21.42 9.34 -13.37
N TYR A 29 -20.89 8.55 -12.42
CA TYR A 29 -19.69 8.90 -11.66
C TYR A 29 -18.38 8.46 -12.35
N LYS A 30 -18.43 7.87 -13.54
CA LYS A 30 -17.22 7.38 -14.25
C LYS A 30 -16.13 8.45 -14.37
N ASN A 31 -16.51 9.68 -14.70
CA ASN A 31 -15.55 10.78 -14.83
C ASN A 31 -14.93 11.15 -13.48
N LEU A 32 -15.72 11.17 -12.40
CA LEU A 32 -15.23 11.42 -11.04
C LEU A 32 -14.21 10.34 -10.63
N VAL A 33 -14.53 9.07 -10.88
CA VAL A 33 -13.64 7.94 -10.57
C VAL A 33 -12.34 8.02 -11.36
N ASN A 34 -12.41 8.38 -12.65
CA ASN A 34 -11.20 8.56 -13.46
C ASN A 34 -10.33 9.74 -12.98
N SER A 35 -10.95 10.87 -12.63
CA SER A 35 -10.24 12.01 -12.04
C SER A 35 -9.58 11.64 -10.71
N PHE A 36 -10.25 10.84 -9.88
CA PHE A 36 -9.68 10.32 -8.64
C PHE A 36 -8.43 9.46 -8.92
N ASP A 37 -8.49 8.55 -9.88
CA ASP A 37 -7.34 7.72 -10.23
C ASP A 37 -6.16 8.54 -10.74
N GLU A 38 -6.41 9.55 -11.56
CA GLU A 38 -5.35 10.43 -12.06
C GLU A 38 -4.67 11.22 -10.94
N LEU A 39 -5.46 11.74 -10.00
CA LEU A 39 -4.95 12.55 -8.89
C LEU A 39 -4.29 11.72 -7.80
N TYR A 40 -4.82 10.53 -7.47
CA TYR A 40 -4.43 9.79 -6.26
C TYR A 40 -3.69 8.48 -6.55
N VAL A 41 -3.98 7.81 -7.66
CA VAL A 41 -3.41 6.49 -7.99
C VAL A 41 -2.19 6.62 -8.91
N LYS A 42 -2.31 7.39 -10.00
CA LYS A 42 -1.22 7.61 -10.96
C LYS A 42 -0.15 8.56 -10.40
N ASN A 43 -0.56 9.58 -9.66
CA ASN A 43 0.34 10.57 -9.04
C ASN A 43 0.19 10.63 -7.51
N PRO A 44 0.54 9.55 -6.78
CA PRO A 44 0.41 9.52 -5.31
C PRO A 44 1.28 10.54 -4.56
N LEU A 45 2.17 11.24 -5.28
CA LEU A 45 3.05 12.31 -4.77
C LEU A 45 2.52 13.73 -5.04
N ASN A 46 1.33 13.89 -5.61
CA ASN A 46 0.69 15.21 -5.70
C ASN A 46 0.44 15.84 -4.31
N PHE A 47 0.51 15.04 -3.25
CA PHE A 47 0.51 15.51 -1.88
C PHE A 47 1.95 15.69 -1.41
N LYS A 48 2.27 16.89 -0.92
CA LYS A 48 3.56 17.19 -0.30
C LYS A 48 3.72 16.31 0.94
N VAL A 49 4.52 15.26 0.83
CA VAL A 49 4.84 14.40 1.96
C VAL A 49 6.04 14.98 2.68
N SER A 50 5.86 15.30 3.96
CA SER A 50 6.91 15.81 4.82
C SER A 50 7.13 14.83 5.97
N LEU A 51 8.38 14.63 6.34
CA LEU A 51 8.71 13.91 7.57
C LEU A 51 8.45 14.83 8.76
N LEU A 52 7.76 14.33 9.78
CA LEU A 52 7.61 15.08 11.02
C LEU A 52 8.98 15.26 11.71
N PRO A 53 9.16 16.35 12.49
CA PRO A 53 10.38 16.56 13.25
C PRO A 53 10.72 15.34 14.11
N GLN A 54 12.03 15.08 14.31
CA GLN A 54 12.58 14.03 15.18
C GLN A 54 12.29 12.58 14.77
N VAL A 55 11.39 12.29 13.82
CA VAL A 55 11.10 10.91 13.40
C VAL A 55 12.36 10.19 12.92
N ARG A 56 13.21 10.86 12.14
CA ARG A 56 14.47 10.27 11.67
C ARG A 56 15.41 9.95 12.84
N GLU A 57 15.59 10.89 13.75
CA GLU A 57 16.46 10.72 14.91
C GLU A 57 15.99 9.55 15.78
N ILE A 58 14.68 9.40 15.99
CA ILE A 58 14.11 8.28 16.74
C ILE A 58 14.37 6.95 16.02
N LEU A 59 14.10 6.88 14.71
CA LEU A 59 14.35 5.66 13.93
C LEU A 59 15.83 5.28 13.94
N ASP A 60 16.73 6.26 13.81
CA ASP A 60 18.17 6.02 13.87
C ASP A 60 18.58 5.53 15.26
N LYS A 61 18.06 6.09 16.36
CA LYS A 61 18.32 5.61 17.73
C LYS A 61 17.86 4.17 17.92
N LEU A 62 16.64 3.83 17.51
CA LEU A 62 16.12 2.46 17.58
C LEU A 62 17.01 1.48 16.81
N ASN A 63 17.48 1.87 15.62
CA ASN A 63 18.39 1.05 14.83
C ASN A 63 19.76 0.86 15.51
N HIS A 64 20.33 1.90 16.12
CA HIS A 64 21.58 1.80 16.90
C HIS A 64 21.42 0.91 18.14
N GLU A 65 20.24 0.87 18.74
CA GLU A 65 19.88 -0.03 19.84
C GLU A 65 19.52 -1.46 19.37
N ASN A 66 19.67 -1.74 18.07
CA ASN A 66 19.36 -3.02 17.43
C ASN A 66 17.88 -3.43 17.60
N ILE A 67 16.99 -2.43 17.72
CA ILE A 67 15.54 -2.63 17.81
C ILE A 67 14.96 -2.72 16.40
N LYS A 68 14.23 -3.81 16.14
CA LYS A 68 13.53 -4.02 14.87
C LYS A 68 12.31 -3.13 14.77
N THR A 69 12.14 -2.49 13.61
CA THR A 69 11.06 -1.55 13.34
C THR A 69 10.16 -2.06 12.24
N ALA A 70 8.85 -1.83 12.39
CA ALA A 70 7.86 -2.18 11.38
C ALA A 70 6.88 -1.03 11.19
N ILE A 71 6.35 -0.89 9.99
CA ILE A 71 5.22 -0.01 9.70
C ILE A 71 3.98 -0.85 9.42
N VAL A 72 2.87 -0.50 10.05
CA VAL A 72 1.54 -1.08 9.82
C VAL A 72 0.63 0.03 9.33
N THR A 73 0.03 -0.14 8.14
CA THR A 73 -0.80 0.90 7.54
C THR A 73 -1.93 0.32 6.70
N THR A 74 -3.02 1.08 6.57
CA THR A 74 -4.14 0.78 5.67
C THR A 74 -3.90 1.23 4.22
N LYS A 75 -2.78 1.90 3.95
CA LYS A 75 -2.37 2.26 2.58
C LYS A 75 -1.89 1.02 1.83
N ASP A 76 -2.06 1.00 0.51
CA ASP A 76 -1.51 -0.06 -0.34
C ASP A 76 0.02 -0.03 -0.37
N ARG A 77 0.62 -1.14 -0.78
CA ARG A 77 2.07 -1.34 -0.80
C ARG A 77 2.77 -0.38 -1.75
N TYR A 78 2.23 -0.18 -2.96
CA TYR A 78 2.85 0.70 -3.96
C TYR A 78 2.98 2.14 -3.46
N ARG A 79 1.91 2.71 -2.89
CA ARG A 79 1.95 4.06 -2.31
C ARG A 79 2.87 4.14 -1.10
N THR A 80 2.83 3.13 -0.24
CA THR A 80 3.67 3.08 0.97
C THR A 80 5.16 3.07 0.63
N GLU A 81 5.58 2.17 -0.25
CA GLU A 81 6.99 2.07 -0.70
C GLU A 81 7.45 3.36 -1.38
N LYS A 82 6.61 3.95 -2.25
CA LYS A 82 6.95 5.21 -2.92
C LYS A 82 7.16 6.36 -1.93
N ILE A 83 6.33 6.44 -0.89
CA ILE A 83 6.49 7.44 0.18
C ILE A 83 7.78 7.21 0.97
N LEU A 84 8.02 5.97 1.41
CA LEU A 84 9.21 5.62 2.20
C LEU A 84 10.51 5.86 1.43
N ASN A 85 10.55 5.50 0.15
CA ASN A 85 11.69 5.75 -0.73
C ASN A 85 11.98 7.24 -0.91
N ASN A 86 10.95 8.06 -1.12
CA ASN A 86 11.11 9.50 -1.22
C ASN A 86 11.64 10.13 0.07
N LEU A 87 11.18 9.62 1.22
CA LEU A 87 11.64 10.08 2.53
C LEU A 87 12.96 9.43 2.96
N LYS A 88 13.51 8.49 2.19
CA LYS A 88 14.71 7.70 2.56
C LYS A 88 14.60 7.13 3.97
N LEU A 89 13.49 6.44 4.24
CA LEU A 89 13.23 5.74 5.48
C LEU A 89 13.27 4.23 5.25
N HIS A 90 13.86 3.51 6.20
CA HIS A 90 13.95 2.07 6.19
C HIS A 90 13.22 1.48 7.39
N PHE A 91 12.52 0.37 7.18
CA PHE A 91 11.85 -0.44 8.19
C PHE A 91 12.18 -1.90 7.92
N ASP A 92 12.34 -2.71 8.97
CA ASP A 92 12.58 -4.16 8.82
C ASP A 92 11.36 -4.89 8.25
N ALA A 93 10.15 -4.38 8.50
CA ALA A 93 8.92 -4.90 7.93
C ALA A 93 7.94 -3.79 7.51
N ILE A 94 7.24 -4.03 6.40
CA ILE A 94 6.17 -3.17 5.88
C ILE A 94 4.93 -4.04 5.74
N ILE A 95 3.91 -3.74 6.55
CA ILE A 95 2.60 -4.40 6.55
C ILE A 95 1.56 -3.39 6.06
N THR A 96 0.95 -3.69 4.92
CA THR A 96 -0.04 -2.87 4.24
C THR A 96 -1.42 -3.55 4.22
N CYS A 97 -2.44 -2.84 3.75
CA CYS A 97 -3.76 -3.44 3.54
C CYS A 97 -3.75 -4.56 2.49
N ASP A 98 -2.73 -4.65 1.64
CA ASP A 98 -2.60 -5.75 0.69
C ASP A 98 -2.29 -7.07 1.42
N ASP A 99 -1.60 -6.99 2.56
CA ASP A 99 -1.13 -8.16 3.32
C ASP A 99 -2.22 -8.78 4.20
N THR A 100 -3.37 -8.11 4.37
CA THR A 100 -4.52 -8.66 5.10
C THR A 100 -5.33 -9.65 4.26
N SER A 101 -5.20 -9.62 2.93
CA SER A 101 -5.98 -10.45 2.00
C SER A 101 -5.55 -11.92 1.94
N GLU A 102 -4.33 -12.26 2.38
CA GLU A 102 -3.89 -13.65 2.54
C GLU A 102 -4.22 -14.24 3.94
N ASN A 103 -4.53 -13.40 4.93
CA ASN A 103 -4.80 -13.83 6.31
C ASN A 103 -6.28 -13.83 6.71
N ALA A 104 -7.19 -13.31 5.86
CA ALA A 104 -8.63 -13.39 6.12
C ALA A 104 -9.16 -14.85 6.14
N GLN A 105 -8.43 -15.81 5.56
CA GLN A 105 -8.73 -17.24 5.68
C GLN A 105 -8.09 -17.92 6.90
N ILE A 106 -7.04 -17.33 7.49
CA ILE A 106 -6.33 -17.94 8.64
C ILE A 106 -6.91 -17.46 9.98
N GLN A 107 -7.52 -16.26 10.05
CA GLN A 107 -8.06 -15.74 11.30
C GLN A 107 -9.46 -16.24 11.71
N LEU A 108 -10.18 -16.98 10.86
CA LEU A 108 -11.44 -17.63 11.28
C LEU A 108 -11.24 -18.98 12.00
N GLN A 109 -10.01 -19.50 12.09
CA GLN A 109 -9.72 -20.76 12.79
C GLN A 109 -9.04 -20.60 14.16
N LEU A 110 -8.59 -19.40 14.54
CA LEU A 110 -7.87 -19.19 15.81
C LEU A 110 -8.67 -18.43 16.89
N ILE A 111 -10.00 -18.28 16.71
CA ILE A 111 -10.90 -17.72 17.73
C ILE A 111 -11.66 -18.83 18.50
N TRP A 112 -11.33 -20.11 18.28
CA TRP A 112 -11.90 -21.24 19.03
C TRP A 112 -10.85 -22.25 19.51
N LEU A 113 -9.84 -21.79 20.25
CA LEU A 113 -9.05 -22.61 21.18
C LEU A 113 -8.82 -21.88 22.48
#